data_AF-X0Z0A2-F1
#
_entry.id   AF-X0Z0A2-F1
#
_cell.length_a   1.000
_cell.length_b   1.000
_cell.length_c   1.000
_cell.angle_alpha   90.00
_cell.angle_beta   90.00
_cell.angle_gamma   90.00
#
_symmetry.space_group_name_H-M   'P 1'
#
loop_
_entity.id
_entity.type
_entity.pdbx_description
1 polymer ?
#
loop_
_entity_poly.entity_id
_entity_poly.type
_entity_poly.pdbx_seq_one_letter_code
_entity_poly.pdbx_strand_id
1 'polypeptide(L)'
;MDNSLDQALAALPHGPEFRFVDKLTALDPGRSASGSYLVKGSENFLESHFPDNPLMPGVILIEAIAQLAGIAAQKDAPASPSFANLHLAAVKQAKLLGAAHPGDQLIIHANITASMGNLIQAEGSIARVESENEDPVPIARAQLTLSVAS
;
A
#
# COMPACT_ATOMS: atom_id res chain seq x y z
N MET A 1 9.81 21.06 -0.76
CA MET A 1 8.97 19.85 -0.78
C MET A 1 9.42 19.02 0.41
N ASP A 2 8.50 18.49 1.19
CA ASP A 2 8.80 17.88 2.49
C ASP A 2 9.68 16.64 2.30
N ASN A 3 10.98 16.81 2.56
CA ASN A 3 12.03 15.82 2.38
C ASN A 3 11.79 14.55 3.23
N SER A 4 10.90 14.62 4.23
CA SER A 4 10.59 13.48 5.11
C SER A 4 9.72 12.42 4.44
N LEU A 5 8.74 12.81 3.62
CA LEU A 5 7.85 11.87 2.93
C LEU A 5 8.58 11.11 1.82
N ASP A 6 9.40 11.80 1.04
CA ASP A 6 10.18 11.18 -0.03
C ASP A 6 11.21 10.19 0.55
N GLN A 7 11.82 10.53 1.69
CA GLN A 7 12.71 9.61 2.43
C GLN A 7 11.97 8.37 2.95
N ALA A 8 10.79 8.56 3.54
CA ALA A 8 9.97 7.45 4.04
C ALA A 8 9.54 6.50 2.91
N LEU A 9 9.20 7.05 1.75
CA LEU A 9 8.88 6.25 0.56
C LEU A 9 10.12 5.52 0.01
N ALA A 10 11.27 6.18 -0.01
CA ALA A 10 12.54 5.58 -0.43
C ALA A 10 13.00 4.43 0.49
N ALA A 11 12.53 4.40 1.74
CA ALA A 11 12.82 3.33 2.70
C ALA A 11 12.09 2.00 2.39
N LEU A 12 11.11 1.98 1.47
CA LEU A 12 10.52 0.71 1.02
C LEU A 12 11.58 -0.15 0.31
N PRO A 13 11.77 -1.42 0.72
CA PRO A 13 12.75 -2.31 0.11
C PRO A 13 12.34 -2.81 -1.28
N HIS A 14 11.09 -2.60 -1.69
CA HIS A 14 10.54 -3.06 -2.96
C HIS A 14 11.18 -2.33 -4.16
N GLY A 15 11.55 -3.11 -5.18
CA GLY A 15 12.04 -2.59 -6.45
C GLY A 15 10.95 -1.88 -7.28
N PRO A 16 11.34 -1.14 -8.33
CA PRO A 16 10.42 -0.32 -9.12
C PRO A 16 9.26 -1.11 -9.74
N GLU A 17 9.51 -2.34 -10.17
CA GLU A 17 8.51 -3.22 -10.79
C GLU A 17 7.52 -3.87 -9.79
N PHE A 18 7.75 -3.70 -8.49
CA PHE A 18 6.91 -4.26 -7.43
C PHE A 18 6.61 -3.23 -6.32
N ARG A 19 6.66 -1.94 -6.66
CA ARG A 19 6.32 -0.84 -5.77
C ARG A 19 4.98 -0.25 -6.17
N PHE A 20 4.00 -0.33 -5.27
CA PHE A 20 2.62 0.07 -5.53
C PHE A 20 2.20 1.28 -4.69
N VAL A 21 3.16 2.17 -4.43
CA VAL A 21 2.97 3.49 -3.84
C VAL A 21 3.92 4.43 -4.58
N ASP A 22 3.37 5.35 -5.38
CA ASP A 22 4.15 6.34 -6.12
C ASP A 22 4.41 7.59 -5.27
N LYS A 23 3.48 7.95 -4.39
CA LYS A 23 3.55 9.17 -3.56
C LYS A 23 2.92 8.97 -2.20
N LEU A 24 3.52 9.58 -1.16
CA LEU A 24 2.89 9.76 0.13
C LEU A 24 2.22 11.14 0.21
N THR A 25 1.00 11.18 0.74
CA THR A 25 0.23 12.42 0.97
C THR A 25 0.14 12.77 2.46
N ALA A 26 0.26 11.79 3.34
CA ALA A 26 0.36 11.97 4.79
C ALA A 26 1.08 10.79 5.44
N LEU A 27 1.80 11.07 6.52
CA LEU A 27 2.46 10.06 7.35
C LEU A 27 2.39 10.47 8.82
N ASP A 28 1.90 9.57 9.67
CA ASP A 28 1.96 9.64 11.13
C ASP A 28 2.71 8.39 11.63
N PRO A 29 4.03 8.50 11.88
CA PRO A 29 4.89 7.35 12.19
C PRO A 29 4.37 6.47 13.33
N GLY A 30 4.29 5.18 13.08
CA GLY A 30 3.74 4.17 14.00
C GLY A 30 2.21 4.15 14.09
N ARG A 31 1.49 4.99 13.35
CA ARG A 31 0.03 5.15 13.45
C ARG A 31 -0.70 5.02 12.12
N SER A 32 -0.35 5.80 11.11
CA SER A 32 -1.05 5.76 9.82
C SER A 32 -0.24 6.36 8.68
N ALA A 33 -0.63 6.02 7.45
CA ALA A 33 -0.11 6.67 6.25
C ALA A 33 -1.21 6.74 5.19
N SER A 34 -1.10 7.74 4.31
CA SER A 34 -1.91 7.89 3.12
C SER A 34 -0.99 8.11 1.93
N GLY A 35 -1.32 7.48 0.81
CA GLY A 35 -0.53 7.57 -0.40
C GLY A 35 -1.35 7.28 -1.64
N SER A 36 -0.68 7.31 -2.78
CA SER A 36 -1.34 7.09 -4.06
C SER A 36 -0.48 6.26 -5.01
N TYR A 37 -1.15 5.55 -5.91
CA TYR A 37 -0.54 4.78 -6.99
C TYR A 37 -1.33 4.96 -8.28
N LEU A 38 -0.63 5.29 -9.36
CA LEU A 38 -1.24 5.36 -10.69
C LEU A 38 -1.11 3.99 -11.36
N VAL A 39 -2.24 3.40 -11.78
CA VAL A 39 -2.21 2.21 -12.63
C VAL A 39 -1.78 2.65 -14.03
N LYS A 40 -0.53 2.38 -14.41
CA LYS A 40 0.10 2.97 -15.60
C LYS A 40 -0.40 2.34 -16.90
N GLY A 41 -0.80 1.07 -16.84
CA GLY A 41 -1.13 0.26 -18.01
C GLY A 41 0.08 -0.47 -18.62
N SER A 42 1.30 -0.06 -18.24
CA SER A 42 2.54 -0.67 -18.71
C SER A 42 3.10 -1.72 -17.75
N GLU A 43 2.45 -1.96 -16.61
CA GLU A 43 2.89 -2.98 -15.66
C GLU A 43 2.76 -4.39 -16.26
N ASN A 44 3.82 -5.20 -16.14
CA ASN A 44 3.87 -6.54 -16.76
C ASN A 44 2.68 -7.44 -16.40
N PHE A 45 2.14 -7.32 -15.18
CA PHE A 45 0.99 -8.15 -14.78
C PHE A 45 -0.30 -7.80 -15.53
N LEU A 46 -0.44 -6.58 -16.07
CA LEU A 46 -1.63 -6.17 -16.82
C LEU A 46 -1.69 -6.80 -18.21
N GLU A 47 -0.55 -7.19 -18.79
CA GLU A 47 -0.51 -7.88 -20.09
C GLU A 47 -1.28 -9.21 -20.05
N SER A 48 -1.26 -9.89 -18.90
CA SER A 48 -1.85 -11.22 -18.71
C SER A 48 -3.06 -11.22 -17.78
N HIS A 49 -3.45 -10.07 -17.22
CA HIS A 49 -4.58 -9.97 -16.30
C HIS A 49 -5.46 -8.76 -16.67
N PHE A 50 -6.30 -8.84 -17.69
CA PHE A 50 -6.45 -9.95 -18.65
C PHE A 50 -6.17 -9.44 -20.07
N PRO A 51 -5.79 -10.32 -21.02
CA PRO A 51 -5.70 -9.93 -22.42
C PRO A 51 -7.00 -9.23 -22.87
N ASP A 52 -6.87 -8.11 -23.57
CA ASP A 52 -7.96 -7.23 -24.05
C ASP A 52 -8.84 -6.56 -22.98
N ASN A 53 -8.63 -6.86 -21.69
CA ASN A 53 -9.34 -6.24 -20.58
C ASN A 53 -8.42 -6.14 -19.33
N PRO A 54 -7.40 -5.26 -19.37
CA PRO A 54 -6.41 -5.15 -18.30
C PRO A 54 -7.04 -4.62 -17.01
N LEU A 55 -6.74 -5.33 -15.92
CA LEU A 55 -7.28 -5.12 -14.59
C LEU A 55 -6.19 -5.39 -13.56
N MET A 56 -5.99 -4.49 -12.60
CA MET A 56 -5.06 -4.75 -11.51
C MET A 56 -5.50 -5.97 -10.67
N PRO A 57 -4.66 -7.00 -10.49
CA PRO A 57 -5.04 -8.16 -9.70
C PRO A 57 -5.35 -7.76 -8.25
N GLY A 58 -6.43 -8.31 -7.69
CA GLY A 58 -6.85 -7.98 -6.33
C GLY A 58 -5.78 -8.24 -5.27
N VAL A 59 -4.89 -9.21 -5.49
CA VAL A 59 -3.75 -9.47 -4.61
C VAL A 59 -2.72 -8.33 -4.62
N ILE A 60 -2.57 -7.61 -5.73
CA ILE A 60 -1.68 -6.45 -5.83
C ILE A 60 -2.30 -5.25 -5.12
N LEU A 61 -3.64 -5.13 -5.09
CA LEU A 61 -4.32 -4.15 -4.24
C LEU A 61 -4.04 -4.40 -2.76
N ILE A 62 -4.03 -5.67 -2.33
CA ILE A 62 -3.66 -6.02 -0.95
C ILE A 62 -2.19 -5.73 -0.67
N GLU A 63 -1.30 -6.03 -1.62
CA GLU A 63 0.12 -5.71 -1.54
C GLU A 63 0.36 -4.20 -1.40
N ALA A 64 -0.35 -3.37 -2.17
CA ALA A 64 -0.25 -1.91 -2.06
C ALA A 64 -0.62 -1.40 -0.64
N ILE A 65 -1.66 -1.98 -0.02
CA ILE A 65 -2.01 -1.71 1.37
C ILE A 65 -0.88 -2.17 2.31
N ALA A 66 -0.30 -3.34 2.08
CA ALA A 66 0.79 -3.89 2.90
C ALA A 66 2.04 -3.00 2.85
N GLN A 67 2.43 -2.52 1.68
CA GLN A 67 3.56 -1.60 1.50
C GLN A 67 3.33 -0.29 2.25
N LEU A 68 2.15 0.32 2.10
CA LEU A 68 1.83 1.55 2.82
C LEU A 68 1.77 1.34 4.34
N ALA A 69 1.23 0.20 4.80
CA ALA A 69 1.24 -0.16 6.21
C ALA A 69 2.67 -0.36 6.74
N GLY A 70 3.58 -0.91 5.93
CA GLY A 70 4.99 -1.02 6.25
C GLY A 70 5.67 0.34 6.43
N ILE A 71 5.31 1.34 5.60
CA ILE A 71 5.74 2.73 5.80
C ILE A 71 5.17 3.29 7.11
N ALA A 72 3.86 3.17 7.32
CA ALA A 72 3.18 3.65 8.53
C ALA A 72 3.73 3.02 9.82
N ALA A 73 4.22 1.79 9.76
CA ALA A 73 4.77 1.07 10.89
C ALA A 73 6.15 1.58 11.36
N GLN A 74 6.87 2.32 10.50
CA GLN A 74 8.16 2.90 10.86
C GLN A 74 7.99 3.93 11.99
N LYS A 75 8.88 3.90 12.98
CA LYS A 75 8.88 4.82 14.12
C LYS A 75 10.17 5.63 14.10
N ASP A 76 10.08 6.93 14.40
CA ASP A 76 11.21 7.88 14.41
C ASP A 76 12.29 7.61 15.49
N ALA A 77 12.18 6.51 16.25
CA ALA A 77 13.13 6.23 17.33
C ALA A 77 14.44 5.61 16.77
N PRO A 78 15.62 6.11 17.18
CA PRO A 78 16.93 5.61 16.74
C PRO A 78 17.24 4.16 17.15
N ALA A 79 16.40 3.55 17.98
CA ALA A 79 16.48 2.15 18.40
C ALA A 79 15.37 1.27 17.79
N SER A 80 14.56 1.79 16.88
CA SER A 80 13.55 0.96 16.20
C SER A 80 14.27 -0.03 15.30
N PRO A 81 13.98 -1.34 15.40
CA PRO A 81 14.54 -2.31 14.49
C PRO A 81 14.25 -1.89 13.06
N SER A 82 15.26 -1.99 12.20
CA SER A 82 15.09 -1.76 10.77
C SER A 82 13.98 -2.68 10.27
N PHE A 83 12.92 -2.07 9.75
CA PHE A 83 11.79 -2.79 9.17
C PHE A 83 12.10 -3.37 7.78
N ALA A 84 13.39 -3.45 7.42
CA ALA A 84 13.88 -3.96 6.14
C ALA A 84 13.40 -5.39 5.81
N ASN A 85 13.03 -6.18 6.83
CA ASN A 85 12.53 -7.54 6.68
C ASN A 85 11.04 -7.67 7.06
N LEU A 86 10.22 -6.62 6.85
CA LEU A 86 8.77 -6.72 7.03
C LEU A 86 8.16 -7.62 5.94
N HIS A 87 7.53 -8.71 6.36
CA HIS A 87 6.78 -9.62 5.49
C HIS A 87 5.29 -9.59 5.81
N LEU A 88 4.45 -9.75 4.79
CA LEU A 88 3.03 -9.98 4.99
C LEU A 88 2.81 -11.39 5.58
N ALA A 89 2.44 -11.45 6.85
CA ALA A 89 2.28 -12.71 7.60
C ALA A 89 0.84 -13.23 7.59
N ALA A 90 -0.16 -12.35 7.52
CA ALA A 90 -1.56 -12.75 7.41
C ALA A 90 -2.42 -11.68 6.72
N VAL A 91 -3.48 -12.14 6.06
CA VAL A 91 -4.56 -11.31 5.51
C VAL A 91 -5.87 -11.79 6.09
N LYS A 92 -6.68 -10.87 6.61
CA LYS A 92 -8.00 -11.12 7.20
C LYS A 92 -9.02 -10.14 6.63
N GLN A 93 -10.27 -10.59 6.56
CA GLN A 93 -11.42 -9.76 6.18
C GLN A 93 -11.23 -8.96 4.87
N ALA A 94 -10.42 -9.48 3.94
CA ALA A 94 -10.20 -8.84 2.66
C ALA A 94 -11.52 -8.78 1.86
N LYS A 95 -11.84 -7.61 1.35
CA LYS A 95 -12.95 -7.41 0.41
C LYS A 95 -12.44 -6.65 -0.81
N LEU A 96 -12.67 -7.23 -1.97
CA LEU A 96 -12.50 -6.59 -3.28
C LEU A 96 -13.89 -6.14 -3.72
N LEU A 97 -14.14 -4.84 -3.64
CA LEU A 97 -15.43 -4.20 -3.87
C LEU A 97 -15.57 -3.70 -5.32
N GLY A 98 -14.45 -3.58 -6.02
CA GLY A 98 -14.39 -3.09 -7.39
C GLY A 98 -13.07 -3.43 -8.06
N ALA A 99 -12.89 -2.83 -9.22
CA ALA A 99 -11.80 -3.06 -10.15
C ALA A 99 -10.93 -1.80 -10.28
N ALA A 100 -9.65 -1.95 -10.61
CA ALA A 100 -8.77 -0.85 -10.97
C ALA A 100 -8.16 -1.10 -12.37
N HIS A 101 -8.26 -0.11 -13.24
CA HIS A 101 -7.88 -0.19 -14.66
C HIS A 101 -6.73 0.76 -14.97
N PRO A 102 -6.04 0.58 -16.12
CA PRO A 102 -5.09 1.57 -16.61
C PRO A 102 -5.68 2.99 -16.62
N GLY A 103 -4.94 3.94 -16.06
CA GLY A 103 -5.35 5.34 -15.89
C GLY A 103 -5.97 5.65 -14.52
N ASP A 104 -6.44 4.66 -13.77
CA ASP A 104 -7.03 4.89 -12.45
C ASP A 104 -5.96 5.38 -11.45
N GLN A 105 -6.29 6.44 -10.70
CA GLN A 105 -5.54 6.85 -9.53
C GLN A 105 -6.09 6.10 -8.31
N LEU A 106 -5.23 5.31 -7.66
CA LEU A 106 -5.55 4.66 -6.40
C LEU A 106 -5.18 5.57 -5.25
N ILE A 107 -6.13 5.80 -4.34
CA ILE A 107 -5.94 6.45 -3.05
C ILE A 107 -5.89 5.34 -2.00
N ILE A 108 -4.76 5.21 -1.33
CA ILE A 108 -4.45 4.12 -0.42
C ILE A 108 -4.35 4.69 0.99
N HIS A 109 -5.01 4.04 1.94
CA HIS A 109 -4.93 4.36 3.36
C HIS A 109 -4.54 3.13 4.17
N ALA A 110 -3.65 3.32 5.15
CA ALA A 110 -3.27 2.30 6.11
C ALA A 110 -3.22 2.88 7.53
N ASN A 111 -3.76 2.14 8.49
CA ASN A 111 -3.78 2.46 9.91
C ASN A 111 -3.23 1.28 10.71
N ILE A 112 -2.28 1.53 11.60
CA ILE A 112 -1.74 0.55 12.53
C ILE A 112 -2.72 0.40 13.69
N THR A 113 -3.23 -0.81 13.90
CA THR A 113 -4.23 -1.12 14.93
C THR A 113 -3.60 -1.74 16.18
N ALA A 114 -2.50 -2.47 16.03
CA ALA A 114 -1.74 -3.02 17.15
C ALA A 114 -0.29 -3.31 16.78
N SER A 115 0.58 -3.37 17.79
CA SER A 115 1.96 -3.84 17.66
C SER A 115 2.30 -4.70 18.88
N MET A 116 2.78 -5.92 18.64
CA MET A 116 3.10 -6.90 19.68
C MET A 116 4.35 -7.69 19.27
N GLY A 117 5.48 -7.40 19.93
CA GLY A 117 6.77 -8.00 19.55
C GLY A 117 7.13 -7.65 18.10
N ASN A 118 7.37 -8.67 17.28
CA ASN A 118 7.68 -8.51 15.85
C ASN A 118 6.44 -8.48 14.94
N LEU A 119 5.23 -8.52 15.51
CA LEU A 119 3.98 -8.50 14.75
C LEU A 119 3.34 -7.11 14.78
N ILE A 120 2.84 -6.69 13.63
CA ILE A 120 2.17 -5.41 13.43
C ILE A 120 0.84 -5.69 12.76
N GLN A 121 -0.25 -5.23 13.36
CA GLN A 121 -1.57 -5.33 12.77
C GLN A 121 -1.94 -3.98 12.14
N ALA A 122 -2.51 -4.05 10.94
CA ALA A 122 -2.96 -2.88 10.21
C ALA A 122 -4.33 -3.12 9.59
N GLU A 123 -5.08 -2.04 9.42
CA GLU A 123 -6.26 -1.96 8.56
C GLU A 123 -5.95 -1.02 7.41
N GLY A 124 -6.39 -1.38 6.21
CA GLY A 124 -6.27 -0.47 5.08
C GLY A 124 -7.37 -0.59 4.06
N SER A 125 -7.46 0.43 3.23
CA SER A 125 -8.47 0.56 2.19
C SER A 125 -7.92 1.26 0.96
N ILE A 126 -8.51 0.96 -0.18
CA ILE A 126 -8.23 1.62 -1.45
C ILE A 126 -9.53 2.13 -2.03
N ALA A 127 -9.52 3.39 -2.45
CA ALA A 127 -10.49 3.97 -3.36
C ALA A 127 -9.83 4.30 -4.69
N ARG A 128 -10.56 4.19 -5.80
CA ARG A 128 -10.09 4.64 -7.11
C ARG A 128 -10.74 5.95 -7.51
N VAL A 129 -10.04 6.71 -8.34
CA VAL A 129 -10.51 7.94 -8.97
C VAL A 129 -10.17 7.83 -10.46
N GLU A 130 -11.18 7.89 -11.35
CA GLU A 130 -10.96 7.81 -12.81
C GLU A 130 -10.50 9.16 -13.37
N SER A 131 -10.98 10.27 -12.79
CA SER A 131 -10.56 11.63 -13.15
C SER A 131 -10.58 12.57 -11.94
N GLU A 132 -9.78 13.64 -11.96
CA GLU A 132 -9.59 14.56 -10.80
C GLU A 132 -10.89 15.17 -10.24
N ASN A 133 -11.99 15.14 -11.00
CA ASN A 133 -13.29 15.73 -10.62
C ASN A 133 -14.34 14.69 -10.19
N GLU A 134 -13.96 13.42 -10.05
CA GLU A 134 -14.88 12.36 -9.62
C GLU A 134 -14.69 11.97 -8.16
N ASP A 135 -15.81 11.58 -7.53
CA ASP A 135 -15.79 11.08 -6.16
C ASP A 135 -15.02 9.75 -6.08
N PRO A 136 -14.12 9.58 -5.09
CA PRO A 136 -13.41 8.32 -4.90
C PRO A 136 -14.37 7.15 -4.66
N VAL A 137 -14.21 6.08 -5.45
CA VAL A 137 -15.02 4.86 -5.33
C VAL A 137 -14.23 3.81 -4.55
N PRO A 138 -14.71 3.31 -3.39
CA PRO A 138 -14.04 2.25 -2.64
C PRO A 138 -13.94 0.95 -3.45
N ILE A 139 -12.73 0.41 -3.60
CA ILE A 139 -12.50 -0.82 -4.37
C ILE A 139 -11.85 -1.94 -3.58
N ALA A 140 -11.15 -1.66 -2.47
CA ALA A 140 -10.57 -2.71 -1.63
C ALA A 140 -10.50 -2.30 -0.16
N ARG A 141 -10.52 -3.30 0.72
CA ARG A 141 -10.13 -3.17 2.13
C ARG A 141 -9.64 -4.49 2.70
N ALA A 142 -8.74 -4.44 3.67
CA ALA A 142 -8.26 -5.62 4.37
C ALA A 142 -7.70 -5.30 5.76
N GLN A 143 -7.68 -6.32 6.61
CA GLN A 143 -6.87 -6.38 7.82
C GLN A 143 -5.62 -7.18 7.53
N LEU A 144 -4.46 -6.64 7.83
CA LEU A 144 -3.15 -7.25 7.57
C LEU A 144 -2.41 -7.48 8.88
N THR A 145 -1.65 -8.57 8.93
CA THR A 145 -0.57 -8.73 9.91
C THR A 145 0.74 -8.72 9.16
N LEU A 146 1.61 -7.78 9.49
CA LEU A 146 3.01 -7.78 9.06
C LEU A 146 3.89 -8.38 10.17
N SER A 147 4.95 -9.06 9.78
CA SER A 147 5.95 -9.60 10.70
C SER A 147 7.34 -9.14 10.29
N VAL A 148 8.11 -8.63 11.25
CA VAL A 148 9.55 -8.42 11.04
C VAL A 148 10.22 -9.78 11.17
N ALA A 149 10.76 -10.30 10.07
CA ALA A 149 11.51 -11.54 10.09
C ALA A 149 12.84 -11.33 10.84
N SER A 150 13.16 -12.29 11.72
CA SER A 150 14.39 -12.36 12.51
C SER A 150 15.61 -12.71 11.65
#